data_AF-A0AA96FII4-F1
#
_entry.id   AF-A0AA96FII4-F1
#
_cell.length_a   1.000
_cell.length_b   1.000
_cell.length_c   1.000
_cell.angle_alpha   90.00
_cell.angle_beta   90.00
_cell.angle_gamma   90.00
#
_symmetry.space_group_name_H-M   'P 1'
#
loop_
_entity.id
_entity.type
_entity.pdbx_description
1 polymer ?
#
loop_
_entity_poly.entity_id
_entity_poly.type
_entity_poly.pdbx_seq_one_letter_code
_entity_poly.pdbx_strand_id
1 'polypeptide(L)'
;MEAPSEAPSEAPGEAPLTVDRGGVRWILAFTGEAALARYAVARGQGERGWRYWAVWGAALLDAAVPTVAASGMPCGVLVNAADGERGLVLPPVVGVVPEDVAVDGPNSLAALSGAVEERA
;
A
#
# COMPACT_ATOMS: atom_id res chain seq x y z
N MET A 1 22.74 20.55 -14.51
CA MET A 1 22.00 20.99 -13.30
C MET A 1 21.18 19.79 -12.89
N GLU A 2 21.81 18.94 -12.10
CA GLU A 2 21.33 17.61 -11.73
C GLU A 2 20.28 17.79 -10.63
N ALA A 3 19.05 17.35 -10.88
CA ALA A 3 18.05 17.24 -9.83
C ALA A 3 18.51 16.16 -8.84
N PRO A 4 18.36 16.35 -7.52
CA PRO A 4 18.77 15.34 -6.56
C PRO A 4 17.89 14.10 -6.77
N SER A 5 18.55 13.00 -7.15
CA SER A 5 18.01 11.65 -7.08
C SER A 5 17.59 11.40 -5.63
N GLU A 6 16.29 11.39 -5.36
CA GLU A 6 15.73 10.89 -4.10
C GLU A 6 16.19 9.44 -3.93
N ALA A 7 17.27 9.26 -3.17
CA ALA A 7 17.66 7.97 -2.64
C ALA A 7 16.52 7.48 -1.72
N PRO A 8 16.23 6.17 -1.70
CA PRO A 8 15.25 5.64 -0.76
C PRO A 8 15.75 5.91 0.67
N SER A 9 14.99 6.69 1.43
CA SER A 9 15.29 6.99 2.82
C SER A 9 15.15 5.72 3.67
N GLU A 10 16.27 5.19 4.17
CA GLU A 10 16.33 4.05 5.09
C GLU A 10 16.21 4.51 6.55
N ALA A 11 15.03 4.33 7.17
CA ALA A 11 14.75 3.87 8.56
C ALA A 11 13.28 4.17 8.95
N PRO A 12 12.57 3.39 9.79
CA PRO A 12 12.94 2.18 10.54
C PRO A 12 12.18 0.92 10.04
N GLY A 13 12.75 -0.28 10.21
CA GLY A 13 12.05 -1.55 9.97
C GLY A 13 11.47 -1.70 8.56
N GLU A 14 12.35 -1.69 7.54
CA GLU A 14 12.11 -2.04 6.13
C GLU A 14 10.61 -2.10 5.71
N ALA A 15 10.04 -0.93 5.45
CA ALA A 15 8.63 -0.76 5.12
C ALA A 15 8.24 -1.49 3.82
N PRO A 16 6.98 -1.94 3.68
CA PRO A 16 6.52 -2.56 2.44
C PRO A 16 6.65 -1.61 1.25
N LEU A 17 6.89 -2.18 0.07
CA LEU A 17 6.90 -1.42 -1.17
C LEU A 17 5.50 -0.85 -1.42
N THR A 18 5.41 0.48 -1.57
CA THR A 18 4.14 1.18 -1.79
C THR A 18 4.16 2.06 -3.04
N VAL A 19 2.98 2.31 -3.60
CA VAL A 19 2.77 3.30 -4.67
C VAL A 19 1.54 4.13 -4.38
N ASP A 20 1.61 5.43 -4.68
CA ASP A 20 0.47 6.33 -4.52
C ASP A 20 -0.27 6.46 -5.86
N ARG A 21 -1.56 6.14 -5.87
CA ARG A 21 -2.45 6.18 -7.05
C ARG A 21 -3.89 6.48 -6.64
N GLY A 22 -4.48 7.51 -7.25
CA GLY A 22 -5.89 7.85 -7.06
C GLY A 22 -6.24 8.32 -5.65
N GLY A 23 -5.30 8.95 -4.93
CA GLY A 23 -5.49 9.37 -3.53
C GLY A 23 -5.41 8.23 -2.51
N VAL A 24 -5.03 7.02 -2.95
CA VAL A 24 -4.84 5.84 -2.11
C VAL A 24 -3.39 5.39 -2.21
N ARG A 25 -2.83 4.99 -1.08
CA ARG A 25 -1.53 4.31 -1.01
C ARG A 25 -1.73 2.81 -1.17
N TRP A 26 -0.95 2.18 -2.05
CA TRP A 26 -1.10 0.77 -2.36
C TRP A 26 0.15 0.00 -1.97
N ILE A 27 0.00 -0.95 -1.04
CA ILE A 27 1.04 -1.94 -0.76
C ILE A 27 1.12 -2.92 -1.93
N LEU A 28 2.32 -3.12 -2.46
CA LEU A 28 2.57 -4.10 -3.51
C LEU A 28 2.89 -5.46 -2.89
N ALA A 29 1.99 -6.42 -3.10
CA ALA A 29 2.15 -7.80 -2.69
C ALA A 29 2.29 -8.71 -3.91
N PHE A 30 2.97 -9.84 -3.72
CA PHE A 30 3.21 -10.80 -4.79
C PHE A 30 2.90 -12.20 -4.29
N THR A 31 2.27 -13.01 -5.14
CA THR A 31 1.96 -14.41 -4.79
C THR A 31 3.20 -15.31 -4.77
N GLY A 32 4.33 -14.81 -5.25
CA GLY A 32 5.63 -15.47 -5.18
C GLY A 32 6.70 -14.74 -5.98
N GLU A 33 7.91 -15.30 -5.94
CA GLU A 33 9.11 -14.72 -6.57
C GLU A 33 8.94 -14.52 -8.08
N ALA A 34 8.26 -15.43 -8.77
CA ALA A 34 8.01 -15.29 -10.20
C ALA A 34 7.17 -14.04 -10.55
N ALA A 35 6.19 -13.70 -9.71
CA ALA A 35 5.39 -12.49 -9.92
C ALA A 35 6.18 -11.22 -9.55
N LEU A 36 6.99 -11.27 -8.50
CA LEU A 36 7.93 -10.19 -8.15
C LEU A 36 8.95 -9.95 -9.27
N ALA A 37 9.50 -11.02 -9.86
CA ALA A 37 10.46 -10.93 -10.96
C ALA A 37 9.84 -10.29 -12.20
N ARG A 38 8.59 -10.65 -12.56
CA ARG A 38 7.85 -9.98 -13.65
C ARG A 38 7.69 -8.48 -13.37
N TYR A 39 7.35 -8.12 -12.13
CA TYR A 39 7.25 -6.73 -11.72
C TYR A 39 8.60 -5.99 -11.81
N ALA A 40 9.67 -6.60 -11.34
CA ALA A 40 11.01 -6.04 -11.42
C ALA A 40 11.44 -5.79 -12.88
N VAL A 41 11.22 -6.76 -13.78
CA VAL A 41 11.52 -6.64 -15.21
C VAL A 41 10.71 -5.50 -15.84
N ALA A 42 9.40 -5.42 -15.57
CA ALA A 42 8.54 -4.35 -16.08
C ALA A 42 9.00 -2.95 -15.64
N ARG A 43 9.73 -2.84 -14.53
CA ARG A 43 10.32 -1.61 -14.00
C ARG A 43 11.75 -1.35 -14.46
N GLY A 44 12.34 -2.21 -15.30
CA GLY A 44 13.75 -2.13 -15.69
C GLY A 44 14.72 -2.49 -14.55
N GLN A 45 14.26 -3.19 -13.53
CA GLN A 45 15.00 -3.55 -12.31
C GLN A 45 15.21 -5.06 -12.17
N GLY A 46 15.14 -5.81 -13.28
CA GLY A 46 15.27 -7.26 -13.30
C GLY A 46 16.64 -7.79 -12.89
N GLU A 47 17.70 -6.99 -13.04
CA GLU A 47 19.07 -7.38 -12.66
C GLU A 47 19.42 -7.09 -11.19
N ARG A 48 18.54 -6.38 -10.47
CA ARG A 48 18.72 -6.05 -9.06
C ARG A 48 18.13 -7.14 -8.18
N GLY A 49 18.82 -7.50 -7.09
CA GLY A 49 18.25 -8.35 -6.03
C GLY A 49 17.17 -7.61 -5.23
N TRP A 50 16.01 -8.25 -5.05
CA TRP A 50 14.91 -7.73 -4.26
C TRP A 50 14.80 -8.47 -2.93
N ARG A 51 14.67 -7.71 -1.85
CA ARG A 51 14.31 -8.26 -0.54
C ARG A 51 12.79 -8.36 -0.45
N TYR A 52 12.31 -9.46 0.09
CA TYR A 52 10.89 -9.72 0.29
C TYR A 52 10.69 -10.51 1.59
N TRP A 53 9.47 -10.45 2.11
CA TRP A 53 9.04 -11.31 3.21
C TRP A 53 7.86 -12.15 2.76
N ALA A 54 7.87 -13.41 3.17
CA ALA A 54 6.69 -14.24 3.11
C ALA A 54 5.80 -13.91 4.32
N VAL A 55 4.59 -13.42 4.04
CA VAL A 55 3.59 -13.10 5.05
C VAL A 55 2.27 -13.77 4.70
N TRP A 56 1.48 -14.08 5.72
CA TRP A 56 0.10 -14.49 5.51
C TRP A 56 -0.71 -13.29 5.01
N GLY A 57 -1.60 -13.51 4.04
CA GLY A 57 -2.43 -12.44 3.48
C GLY A 57 -3.21 -11.67 4.55
N ALA A 58 -3.76 -12.38 5.54
CA ALA A 58 -4.42 -11.76 6.69
C ALA A 58 -3.46 -10.89 7.51
N ALA A 59 -2.27 -11.39 7.84
CA ALA A 59 -1.28 -10.63 8.61
C ALA A 59 -0.80 -9.36 7.87
N LEU A 60 -0.74 -9.39 6.53
CA LEU A 60 -0.47 -8.19 5.73
C LEU A 60 -1.57 -7.13 5.94
N LEU A 61 -2.83 -7.55 5.87
CA LEU A 61 -3.99 -6.67 6.03
C LEU A 61 -4.13 -6.17 7.47
N ASP A 62 -3.81 -7.00 8.46
CA ASP A 62 -4.00 -6.67 9.87
C ASP A 62 -2.85 -5.84 10.47
N ALA A 63 -1.62 -5.97 9.95
CA ALA A 63 -0.45 -5.28 10.52
C ALA A 63 0.16 -4.23 9.58
N ALA A 64 0.37 -4.55 8.31
CA ALA A 64 1.05 -3.65 7.39
C ALA A 64 0.14 -2.51 6.92
N VAL A 65 -1.13 -2.81 6.61
CA VAL A 65 -2.09 -1.79 6.17
C VAL A 65 -2.29 -0.70 7.23
N PRO A 66 -2.55 -0.99 8.52
CA PRO A 66 -2.68 0.06 9.53
C PRO A 66 -1.41 0.89 9.71
N THR A 67 -0.24 0.25 9.64
CA THR A 67 1.05 0.95 9.74
C THR A 67 1.24 1.95 8.61
N VAL A 68 0.86 1.58 7.38
CA VAL A 68 0.95 2.48 6.22
C VAL A 68 -0.15 3.55 6.27
N ALA A 69 -1.36 3.18 6.68
CA ALA A 69 -2.51 4.09 6.82
C ALA A 69 -2.28 5.18 7.88
N ALA A 70 -1.45 4.92 8.89
CA ALA A 70 -1.05 5.92 9.89
C ALA A 70 -0.41 7.18 9.30
N SER A 71 0.02 7.13 8.02
CA SER A 71 0.46 8.32 7.27
C SER A 71 -0.67 9.27 6.85
N GLY A 72 -1.94 8.94 7.16
CA GLY A 72 -3.11 9.76 6.87
C GLY A 72 -3.73 9.54 5.50
N MET A 73 -3.17 8.62 4.69
CA MET A 73 -3.77 8.21 3.41
C MET A 73 -4.42 6.83 3.53
N PRO A 74 -5.59 6.61 2.90
CA PRO A 74 -6.17 5.28 2.76
C PRO A 74 -5.16 4.29 2.18
N CYS A 75 -5.12 3.07 2.72
CA CYS A 75 -4.15 2.07 2.31
C CYS A 75 -4.84 0.80 1.78
N GLY A 76 -4.67 0.51 0.49
CA GLY A 76 -5.10 -0.73 -0.15
C GLY A 76 -3.91 -1.67 -0.47
N VAL A 77 -4.21 -2.82 -1.08
CA VAL A 77 -3.19 -3.79 -1.53
C VAL A 77 -3.38 -4.10 -3.02
N LEU A 78 -2.29 -4.03 -3.78
CA LEU A 78 -2.22 -4.53 -5.16
C LEU A 78 -1.42 -5.82 -5.16
N VAL A 79 -2.06 -6.92 -5.56
CA VAL A 79 -1.41 -8.22 -5.69
C VAL A 79 -1.04 -8.45 -7.15
N ASN A 80 0.22 -8.75 -7.42
CA ASN A 80 0.76 -9.00 -8.76
C ASN A 80 0.51 -7.83 -9.73
N ALA A 81 0.91 -6.61 -9.33
CA ALA A 81 0.64 -5.38 -10.08
C ALA A 81 1.15 -5.36 -11.53
N ALA A 82 2.10 -6.23 -11.90
CA ALA A 82 2.61 -6.36 -13.27
C ALA A 82 1.81 -7.33 -14.15
N ASP A 83 0.82 -8.04 -13.59
CA ASP A 83 0.05 -9.07 -14.30
C ASP A 83 -1.23 -8.50 -14.95
N GLY A 84 -1.40 -7.17 -14.96
CA GLY A 84 -2.52 -6.49 -15.62
C GLY A 84 -3.87 -6.93 -15.06
N GLU A 85 -4.77 -7.40 -15.93
CA GLU A 85 -6.11 -7.89 -15.55
C GLU A 85 -6.08 -9.15 -14.68
N ARG A 86 -4.95 -9.85 -14.60
CA ARG A 86 -4.77 -11.00 -13.71
C ARG A 86 -4.28 -10.59 -12.31
N GLY A 87 -3.91 -9.32 -12.13
CA GLY A 87 -3.63 -8.75 -10.82
C GLY A 87 -4.91 -8.64 -10.00
N LEU A 88 -4.77 -8.65 -8.67
CA LEU A 88 -5.88 -8.46 -7.75
C LEU A 88 -5.76 -7.11 -7.05
N VAL A 89 -6.86 -6.37 -7.03
CA VAL A 89 -6.99 -5.13 -6.28
C VAL A 89 -7.79 -5.41 -5.03
N LEU A 90 -7.18 -5.14 -3.88
CA LEU A 90 -7.83 -5.19 -2.57
C LEU A 90 -8.03 -3.75 -2.11
N PRO A 91 -9.22 -3.16 -2.34
CA PRO A 91 -9.48 -1.76 -2.02
C PRO A 91 -9.52 -1.53 -0.49
N PRO A 92 -9.26 -0.30 -0.02
CA PRO A 92 -9.24 0.03 1.41
C PRO A 92 -10.65 0.15 2.00
N VAL A 93 -11.48 -0.89 1.86
CA VAL A 93 -12.89 -0.91 2.30
C VAL A 93 -13.14 -1.94 3.39
N VAL A 94 -14.25 -1.79 4.12
CA VAL A 94 -14.71 -2.74 5.13
C VAL A 94 -14.88 -4.13 4.50
N GLY A 95 -14.41 -5.15 5.22
CA GLY A 95 -14.40 -6.54 4.75
C GLY A 95 -13.18 -6.90 3.90
N VAL A 96 -12.35 -5.92 3.53
CA VAL A 96 -11.02 -6.14 2.92
C VAL A 96 -9.90 -5.74 3.88
N VAL A 97 -9.98 -4.54 4.46
CA VAL A 97 -9.03 -4.03 5.46
C VAL A 97 -9.71 -3.91 6.84
N PRO A 98 -8.94 -3.79 7.94
CA PRO A 98 -9.51 -3.54 9.26
C PRO A 98 -10.41 -2.29 9.27
N GLU A 99 -11.51 -2.37 10.02
CA GLU A 99 -12.58 -1.35 9.99
C GLU A 99 -12.11 0.06 10.36
N ASP A 100 -11.18 0.20 11.30
CA ASP A 100 -10.64 1.49 11.77
C ASP A 100 -9.89 2.27 10.68
N VAL A 101 -9.38 1.58 9.65
CA VAL A 101 -8.59 2.17 8.56
C VAL A 101 -9.30 2.10 7.20
N ALA A 102 -10.53 1.58 7.18
CA ALA A 102 -11.34 1.51 5.97
C ALA A 102 -11.95 2.89 5.62
N VAL A 103 -12.00 3.21 4.32
CA VAL A 103 -12.54 4.48 3.81
C VAL A 103 -14.06 4.59 3.92
N ASP A 104 -14.73 3.47 4.05
CA ASP A 104 -16.17 3.34 4.32
C ASP A 104 -16.45 2.84 5.75
N GLY A 105 -15.41 2.82 6.58
CA GLY A 105 -15.48 2.46 8.00
C GLY A 105 -15.97 3.60 8.90
N PRO A 106 -16.20 3.30 10.20
CA PRO A 106 -16.76 4.26 11.16
C PRO A 106 -15.91 5.54 11.31
N ASN A 107 -14.59 5.47 11.17
CA ASN A 107 -13.70 6.64 11.22
C ASN A 107 -13.87 7.60 10.04
N SER A 108 -14.34 7.13 8.89
CA SER A 108 -14.57 8.01 7.73
C SER A 108 -15.81 8.91 7.93
N LEU A 109 -16.79 8.44 8.71
CA LEU A 109 -17.91 9.28 9.15
C LEU A 109 -17.49 10.26 10.25
N ALA A 110 -16.59 9.88 11.16
CA ALA A 110 -16.07 10.77 12.20
C ALA A 110 -15.29 11.97 11.62
N ALA A 111 -14.49 11.76 10.57
CA ALA A 111 -13.78 12.84 9.87
C ALA A 111 -14.74 13.87 9.24
N LEU A 112 -15.90 13.43 8.75
CA LEU A 112 -16.95 14.30 8.21
C LEU A 112 -17.72 15.04 9.32
N SER A 113 -17.88 14.42 10.51
CA SER A 113 -18.53 15.05 11.66
C SER A 113 -17.67 16.16 12.28
N GLY A 114 -16.34 15.97 12.38
CA GLY A 114 -15.42 16.99 12.89
C GLY A 114 -15.31 18.22 11.97
N ALA A 115 -15.46 18.03 10.65
CA ALA A 115 -15.46 19.13 9.68
C ALA A 115 -16.72 20.03 9.76
N VAL A 116 -17.82 19.55 10.35
CA VAL A 116 -19.04 20.33 10.58
C VAL A 116 -18.96 21.22 11.81
N GLU A 117 -18.23 20.82 12.87
CA GLU A 117 -18.15 21.61 14.11
C GLU A 117 -17.21 22.83 14.05
N GLU A 118 -16.28 22.91 13.09
CA GLU A 118 -15.36 24.07 12.94
C GLU A 118 -15.99 25.27 12.19
N ARG A 119 -17.32 25.26 11.99
CA ARG A 119 -18.07 26.33 11.28
C ARG A 119 -19.12 27.03 12.15
N ALA A 120 -18.96 27.00 13.48
CA ALA A 120 -19.85 27.69 14.43
C ALA A 120 -19.20 28.92 15.07
#